data_AF-A0A3G3GMQ9-F1
#
_entry.id   AF-A0A3G3GMQ9-F1
#
_cell.length_a   1.000
_cell.length_b   1.000
_cell.length_c   1.000
_cell.angle_alpha   90.00
_cell.angle_beta   90.00
_cell.angle_gamma   90.00
#
_symmetry.space_group_name_H-M   'P 1'
#
loop_
_entity.id
_entity.type
_entity.pdbx_description
1 polymer ?
#
loop_
_entity_poly.entity_id
_entity_poly.type
_entity_poly.pdbx_seq_one_letter_code
_entity_poly.pdbx_strand_id
1 'polypeptide(L)' 'MIQHIYQDLLNWKNSSTRKPLILQGARQVGKTWLMKEFGKREFEQVILTKFDQKLPH' A
#
# COMPACT_ATOMS: atom_id res chain seq x y z
N MET A 1 -13.00 8.93 5.05
CA MET A 1 -12.61 8.30 3.76
C MET A 1 -11.24 7.60 3.84
N ILE A 2 -10.13 8.28 4.17
CA ILE A 2 -8.79 7.65 4.29
C ILE A 2 -8.67 6.71 5.50
N GLN A 3 -9.33 7.05 6.62
CA GLN A 3 -9.35 6.25 7.86
C GLN A 3 -9.83 4.80 7.62
N HIS A 4 -10.84 4.60 6.77
CA HIS A 4 -11.38 3.26 6.47
C HIS A 4 -10.35 2.40 5.74
N ILE A 5 -9.63 2.98 4.78
CA ILE A 5 -8.62 2.24 4.00
C ILE A 5 -7.47 1.78 4.91
N TYR A 6 -7.03 2.60 5.87
CA TYR A 6 -5.98 2.17 6.82
C TYR A 6 -6.45 0.98 7.67
N GLN A 7 -7.69 1.02 8.16
CA GLN A 7 -8.23 -0.09 8.95
C GLN A 7 -8.38 -1.38 8.12
N ASP A 8 -8.79 -1.25 6.86
CA ASP A 8 -8.86 -2.38 5.93
C ASP A 8 -7.47 -2.98 5.66
N LEU A 9 -6.44 -2.14 5.52
CA LEU A 9 -5.04 -2.57 5.41
C LEU A 9 -4.55 -3.28 6.67
N LEU A 10 -4.93 -2.78 7.86
CA LEU A 10 -4.59 -3.39 9.14
C LEU A 10 -5.25 -4.77 9.30
N ASN A 11 -6.54 -4.87 8.96
CA ASN A 11 -7.29 -6.12 8.98
C ASN A 11 -6.68 -7.13 8.00
N TRP A 12 -6.27 -6.67 6.81
CA TRP A 12 -5.54 -7.49 5.85
C TRP A 12 -4.20 -8.00 6.40
N LYS A 13 -3.40 -7.13 7.02
CA LYS A 13 -2.11 -7.51 7.63
C LYS A 13 -2.29 -8.61 8.68
N ASN A 14 -3.32 -8.46 9.53
CA ASN A 14 -3.62 -9.38 10.62
C ASN A 14 -4.29 -10.69 10.15
N SER A 15 -4.66 -10.80 8.88
CA SER A 15 -5.20 -12.03 8.33
C SER A 15 -4.11 -13.08 8.14
N SER A 16 -4.32 -14.27 8.70
CA SER A 16 -3.43 -15.43 8.53
C SER A 16 -3.34 -15.93 7.08
N THR A 17 -4.31 -15.57 6.22
CA THR A 17 -4.38 -15.95 4.80
C THR A 17 -4.33 -14.73 3.87
N ARG A 18 -3.55 -13.71 4.25
CA ARG A 18 -3.39 -12.46 3.48
C ARG A 18 -3.12 -12.72 2.00
N LYS A 19 -4.04 -12.29 1.13
CA LYS A 19 -3.90 -12.33 -0.33
C LYS A 19 -3.28 -11.02 -0.84
N PRO A 20 -2.64 -10.98 -2.01
CA PRO A 20 -2.16 -9.72 -2.59
C PRO A 20 -3.29 -8.67 -2.67
N LEU A 21 -3.06 -7.47 -2.12
CA LEU A 21 -4.03 -6.37 -2.18
C LEU A 21 -3.84 -5.55 -3.45
N ILE A 22 -4.93 -5.28 -4.15
CA ILE A 22 -4.96 -4.37 -5.30
C ILE A 22 -5.76 -3.13 -4.91
N LEU A 23 -5.06 -2.01 -4.70
CA LEU A 23 -5.68 -0.73 -4.33
C LEU A 23 -6.21 0.01 -5.57
N GLN A 24 -7.30 -0.47 -6.17
CA GLN A 24 -7.94 0.19 -7.31
C GLN A 24 -8.70 1.46 -6.86
N GLY A 25 -8.65 2.54 -7.63
CA GLY A 25 -9.53 3.71 -7.44
C GLY A 25 -9.06 4.81 -6.48
N ALA A 26 -8.22 5.72 -6.96
CA ALA A 26 -8.30 7.16 -6.64
C ALA A 26 -7.38 7.86 -7.64
N ARG A 27 -7.97 8.50 -8.65
CA ARG A 27 -7.21 9.37 -9.54
C ARG A 27 -6.61 10.48 -8.65
N GLN A 28 -5.29 10.43 -8.46
CA GLN A 28 -4.37 11.48 -7.98
C GLN A 28 -4.39 11.97 -6.51
N VAL A 29 -5.05 11.32 -5.54
CA VAL A 29 -5.00 11.80 -4.13
C VAL A 29 -4.50 10.73 -3.14
N GLY A 30 -3.32 10.94 -2.56
CA GLY A 30 -2.89 10.35 -1.28
C GLY A 30 -2.56 8.85 -1.20
N LYS A 31 -2.87 8.02 -2.20
CA LYS A 31 -2.69 6.56 -2.11
C LYS A 31 -1.24 6.12 -1.94
N THR A 32 -0.30 6.72 -2.68
CA THR A 32 1.12 6.40 -2.54
C THR A 32 1.65 6.76 -1.15
N TRP A 33 1.16 7.86 -0.58
CA TRP A 33 1.55 8.26 0.77
C TRP A 33 1.01 7.27 1.81
N LEU A 34 -0.25 6.86 1.69
CA LEU A 34 -0.85 5.85 2.56
C LEU A 34 -0.09 4.52 2.52
N MET A 35 0.30 4.03 1.33
CA MET A 35 1.09 2.78 1.21
C MET A 35 2.47 2.91 1.84
N LYS A 36 3.16 4.05 1.65
CA LYS A 36 4.47 4.30 2.25
C LYS A 36 4.39 4.38 3.77
N GLU A 37 3.45 5.14 4.30
CA GLU A 37 3.27 5.29 5.75
C GLU A 37 2.83 3.97 6.40
N PHE A 38 1.85 3.28 5.81
CA PHE A 38 1.42 1.96 6.29
C PHE A 38 2.57 0.97 6.28
N GLY A 39 3.32 0.90 5.18
CA GLY A 39 4.51 0.07 5.08
C GLY A 39 5.50 0.36 6.21
N LYS A 40 5.90 1.62 6.38
CA LYS A 40 6.90 2.03 7.38
C LYS A 40 6.47 1.77 8.82
N ARG A 41 5.18 1.91 9.13
CA ARG A 41 4.66 1.75 10.50
C ARG A 41 4.42 0.29 10.86
N GLU A 42 4.02 -0.50 9.86
CA GLU A 42 3.49 -1.84 10.11
C GLU A 42 4.47 -2.96 9.73
N PHE A 43 5.55 -2.66 9.01
CA PHE A 43 6.56 -3.63 8.56
C PHE A 43 7.97 -3.09 8.78
N GLU A 44 8.88 -3.97 9.20
CA GLU A 44 10.30 -3.64 9.39
C GLU A 44 11.01 -3.37 8.05
N GLN A 45 10.58 -4.07 6.99
CA GLN A 45 11.12 -3.92 5.63
C GLN A 45 9.98 -3.78 4.62
N VAL A 46 10.13 -2.81 3.70
CA VAL A 46 9.11 -2.47 2.69
C VAL A 46 9.78 -2.25 1.35
N ILE A 47 9.27 -2.92 0.30
CA ILE A 47 9.67 -2.68 -1.07
C ILE A 47 8.48 -2.04 -1.80
N LEU A 48 8.64 -0.78 -2.23
CA LEU A 48 7.66 -0.08 -3.05
C LEU A 48 8.18 0.04 -4.48
N THR A 49 7.63 -0.75 -5.39
CA THR A 49 7.95 -0.67 -6.83
C THR A 49 6.87 0.10 -7.58
N LYS A 50 7.30 1.01 -8.47
CA LYS A 50 6.42 1.62 -9.46
C LYS A 50 6.65 0.89 -10.78
N PHE A 51 5.57 0.42 -11.40
CA PHE A 51 5.64 -0.29 -12.68
C PHE A 51 5.97 0.61 -13.90
N ASP A 52 6.16 1.92 -13.70
CA ASP A 52 6.43 2.90 -14.76
C ASP A 52 7.91 3.38 -14.79
N GLN A 53 8.81 2.65 -14.13
CA GLN A 53 10.23 2.99 -14.19
C GLN A 53 10.84 2.33 -15.42
N LYS A 54 10.81 3.03 -16.56
CA LYS A 54 11.73 2.73 -17.66
C LYS A 54 13.15 2.73 -17.07
N LEU A 55 13.81 1.57 -17.13
CA LEU A 55 15.24 1.47 -16.83
C LEU A 55 15.96 2.50 -17.71
N PRO A 56 16.79 3.40 -17.15
CA PRO A 56 17.70 4.16 -17.99
C PRO A 56 18.64 3.16 -18.66
N HIS A 57 18.70 3.23 -19.99
CA HIS A 57 19.69 2.52 -20.81
C HIS A 57 21.11 3.00 -20.47
#